data_AF-E2AA70-F1
#
_entry.id   AF-E2AA70-F1
#
_cell.length_a   1.000
_cell.length_b   1.000
_cell.length_c   1.000
_cell.angle_alpha   90.00
_cell.angle_beta   90.00
_cell.angle_gamma   90.00
#
_symmetry.space_group_name_H-M   'P 1'
#
loop_
_entity.id
_entity.type
_entity.pdbx_description
1 polymer ?
#
loop_
_entity_poly.entity_id
_entity_poly.type
_entity_poly.pdbx_seq_one_letter_code
_entity_poly.pdbx_strand_id
1 'polypeptide(L)' 'SVISKHRLESGHDFDWSKPNILHNEKYVRKREIAEMFFIKRFNNLINLQKDTDSLNNIY' A
#
# COMPACT_ATOMS: atom_id res chain seq x y z
N SER A 1 1.31 -8.08 13.71
CA SER A 1 1.39 -7.38 12.40
C SER A 1 2.79 -7.51 11.84
N VAL A 2 2.94 -7.70 10.53
CA VAL A 2 4.25 -7.79 9.83
C VAL A 2 5.12 -6.56 10.09
N ILE A 3 4.50 -5.38 10.11
CA ILE A 3 5.18 -4.10 10.35
C ILE A 3 5.75 -4.04 11.78
N SER A 4 4.98 -4.46 12.78
CA SER A 4 5.44 -4.48 14.17
C SER A 4 6.63 -5.43 14.36
N LYS A 5 6.60 -6.60 13.70
CA LYS A 5 7.71 -7.56 13.73
C LYS A 5 8.97 -6.99 13.10
N HIS A 6 8.86 -6.41 11.90
CA HIS A 6 9.99 -5.77 11.21
C HIS A 6 10.62 -4.65 12.03
N ARG A 7 9.82 -3.78 12.65
CA ARG A 7 10.34 -2.71 13.52
C ARG A 7 11.16 -3.27 14.70
N LEU A 8 10.67 -4.33 15.33
CA LEU A 8 11.34 -4.97 16.47
C LEU A 8 12.63 -5.71 16.06
N GLU A 9 12.61 -6.41 14.93
CA GLU A 9 13.74 -7.24 14.49
C GLU A 9 14.81 -6.47 13.74
N SER A 10 14.43 -5.41 13.01
CA SER A 10 15.34 -4.63 12.16
C SER A 10 15.79 -3.31 12.81
N GLY A 11 15.25 -2.97 13.98
CA GLY A 11 15.56 -1.71 14.68
C GLY A 11 15.17 -0.45 13.91
N HIS A 12 14.35 -0.60 12.86
CA HIS A 12 13.97 0.48 11.96
C HIS A 12 12.66 1.10 12.44
N ASP A 13 12.74 2.30 13.02
CA ASP A 13 11.58 3.06 13.50
C ASP A 13 11.16 4.14 12.49
N PHE A 14 9.90 4.56 12.58
CA PHE A 14 9.32 5.55 11.66
C PHE A 14 9.40 6.96 12.25
N ASP A 15 10.05 7.89 11.55
CA ASP A 15 9.98 9.32 11.90
C ASP A 15 8.70 9.94 11.36
N TRP A 16 7.68 9.98 12.21
CA TRP A 16 6.41 10.64 11.91
C TRP A 16 6.45 12.15 12.04
N SER A 17 7.49 12.71 12.68
CA SER A 17 7.61 14.15 12.93
C SER A 17 8.11 14.91 11.70
N LYS A 18 8.96 14.28 10.89
CA LYS A 18 9.59 14.89 9.71
C LYS A 18 9.62 13.91 8.52
N PRO A 19 8.45 13.50 7.98
CA PRO A 19 8.41 12.61 6.84
C PRO A 19 9.01 13.29 5.61
N ASN A 20 9.87 12.57 4.89
CA ASN A 20 10.36 13.03 3.60
C ASN A 20 9.30 12.74 2.52
N ILE A 21 8.83 13.77 1.82
CA ILE A 21 7.83 13.60 0.76
C ILE A 21 8.57 13.17 -0.52
N LEU A 22 8.46 11.90 -0.87
CA LEU A 22 9.11 11.32 -2.05
C LEU A 22 8.35 11.61 -3.36
N HIS A 23 7.03 11.74 -3.29
CA HIS A 23 6.18 12.00 -4.45
C HIS A 23 5.01 12.88 -4.06
N ASN A 24 4.63 13.79 -4.97
CA ASN A 24 3.40 14.57 -4.86
C ASN A 24 2.58 14.34 -6.12
N GLU A 25 1.38 13.76 -5.95
CA GLU A 25 0.49 13.45 -7.07
C GLU A 25 -0.59 14.52 -7.21
N LYS A 26 -0.63 15.21 -8.35
CA LYS A 26 -1.66 16.20 -8.65
C LYS A 26 -3.03 15.55 -8.92
N TYR A 27 -3.05 14.35 -9.50
CA TYR A 27 -4.26 13.64 -9.89
C TYR A 27 -4.51 12.42 -9.00
N VAL A 28 -4.63 12.65 -7.69
CA VAL A 28 -4.77 11.61 -6.66
C VAL A 28 -5.80 10.54 -7.04
N ARG A 29 -7.00 10.96 -7.46
CA ARG A 29 -8.08 10.03 -7.84
C ARG A 29 -7.72 9.10 -8.99
N LYS A 30 -6.96 9.56 -9.99
CA LYS A 30 -6.52 8.72 -11.12
C LYS A 30 -5.50 7.69 -10.65
N ARG A 31 -4.56 8.11 -9.79
CA ARG A 31 -3.57 7.21 -9.20
C ARG A 31 -4.22 6.14 -8.34
N GLU A 32 -5.16 6.51 -7.46
CA GLU A 32 -5.87 5.56 -6.60
C GLU A 32 -6.60 4.49 -7.40
N ILE A 33 -7.30 4.89 -8.47
CA ILE A 33 -7.95 3.93 -9.37
C ILE A 33 -6.90 3.01 -10.00
N ALA A 34 -5.85 3.56 -10.62
CA ALA A 34 -4.81 2.77 -11.25
C ALA A 34 -4.11 1.79 -10.28
N GLU A 35 -3.87 2.23 -9.05
CA GLU A 35 -3.30 1.39 -7.99
C GLU A 35 -4.23 0.26 -7.57
N MET A 36 -5.54 0.53 -7.38
CA MET A 36 -6.52 -0.52 -7.07
C MET A 36 -6.57 -1.59 -8.16
N PHE A 37 -6.55 -1.17 -9.42
CA PHE A 37 -6.49 -2.10 -10.56
C PHE A 37 -5.22 -2.96 -10.53
N PHE A 38 -4.07 -2.33 -10.29
CA PHE A 38 -2.79 -3.04 -10.25
C PHE A 38 -2.76 -4.04 -9.09
N ILE A 39 -3.14 -3.59 -7.90
CA ILE A 39 -3.21 -4.38 -6.68
C ILE A 39 -4.07 -5.61 -6.93
N LYS A 40 -5.33 -5.45 -7.38
CA LYS A 40 -6.26 -6.56 -7.57
C LYS A 40 -5.84 -7.57 -8.64
N ARG A 41 -5.11 -7.14 -9.67
CA ARG A 41 -4.63 -8.03 -10.75
C ARG A 41 -3.29 -8.71 -10.44
N PHE A 42 -2.58 -8.26 -9.41
CA PHE A 42 -1.25 -8.77 -9.11
C PHE A 42 -1.34 -10.03 -8.25
N ASN A 43 -0.82 -11.16 -8.74
CA ASN A 43 -1.00 -12.45 -8.06
C ASN A 43 0.09 -12.75 -7.00
N ASN A 44 1.19 -11.98 -6.96
CA ASN A 44 2.36 -12.27 -6.12
C ASN A 44 2.47 -11.32 -4.92
N LEU A 45 1.37 -11.13 -4.21
CA LEU A 45 1.27 -10.12 -3.16
C LEU A 45 1.92 -10.57 -1.86
N ILE A 46 2.55 -9.61 -1.18
CA ILE A 46 3.06 -9.79 0.17
C ILE A 46 1.90 -9.84 1.19
N ASN A 47 0.83 -9.10 0.93
CA ASN A 47 -0.33 -8.99 1.82
C ASN A 47 -1.53 -9.75 1.25
N LEU A 48 -2.33 -10.33 2.16
CA LEU A 48 -3.60 -10.96 1.82
C LEU A 48 -4.61 -9.89 1.37
N GLN A 49 -5.28 -10.13 0.24
CA GLN A 49 -6.13 -9.15 -0.43
C GLN A 49 -7.64 -9.27 -0.16
N LYS A 50 -8.03 -9.93 0.93
CA LYS A 50 -9.44 -10.17 1.27
C LYS A 50 -10.33 -8.93 1.23
N ASP A 51 -9.77 -7.77 1.59
CA ASP A 51 -10.50 -6.50 1.58
C ASP A 51 -10.92 -6.04 0.17
N THR A 52 -10.26 -6.56 -0.87
CA THR A 52 -10.54 -6.25 -2.28
C THR A 52 -11.48 -7.23 -2.96
N ASP A 53 -11.82 -8.35 -2.32
CA ASP A 53 -12.67 -9.41 -2.89
C ASP A 53 -14.09 -8.89 -3.18
N SER A 54 -14.57 -7.92 -2.40
CA SER A 54 -15.88 -7.29 -2.57
C SER A 54 -15.91 -6.23 -3.67
N LEU A 55 -14.76 -5.83 -4.22
CA LEU A 55 -14.69 -4.86 -5.30
C LEU A 55 -15.12 -5.50 -6.62
N ASN A 56 -15.67 -4.71 -7.53
CA ASN A 56 -16.03 -5.18 -8.86
C ASN A 56 -14.78 -5.69 -9.61
N ASN A 57 -14.91 -6.73 -10.44
CA ASN A 57 -13.82 -7.30 -11.25
C ASN A 57 -13.33 -6.37 -12.37
N ILE A 58 -14.07 -5.29 -12.64
CA ILE A 58 -13.64 -4.23 -13.54
C ILE A 58 -12.45 -3.49 -12.95
N TYR A 59 -12.27 -3.43 -11.63
CA TYR A 59 -11.00 -3.05 -10.98
C TYR A 59 -10.05 -4.25 -11.00
#